data_AF-A0A6J7ZTD1-F1
#
_entry.id   AF-A0A6J7ZTD1-F1
#
_cell.length_a   1.000
_cell.length_b   1.000
_cell.length_c   1.000
_cell.angle_alpha   90.00
_cell.angle_beta   90.00
_cell.angle_gamma   90.00
#
_symmetry.space_group_name_H-M   'P 1'
#
loop_
_entity.id
_entity.type
_entity.pdbx_description
1 polymer ?
#
loop_
_entity_poly.entity_id
_entity_poly.type
_entity_poly.pdbx_seq_one_letter_code
_entity_poly.pdbx_strand_id
1 'polypeptide(L)'
;MIYNSILDNLKEGRNFTRITDSCLSEKTTKAIKKDSTFIQVSNGWLRANLFIADTALQLSDHLNIIAQTSSEDFNFCVKIANLLSSDNILQETKTLFEIEKLLFPAKIFDADIHTFIIPIKPEWAKNLFDYNLANQALFGASKIDLALNTEAVYYKSKSAPKTLKPGVSGRIIWYVSKDKDKGYQDISSIRAVSRLDEVVLGKPQELFRRFQNLGIYQWNDVLDVAGGDPEKEIMAIKFSHTELLKLPIPLNEVQEVLENKFTMQSPYYVSKEKFAILYCRGNQLNTKE
;
A
#
# COMPACT_ATOMS: atom_id res chain seq x y z
N MET A 1 -4.33 1.66 -19.27
CA MET A 1 -5.56 0.88 -19.53
C MET A 1 -5.76 -0.21 -18.47
N ILE A 2 -4.91 -1.24 -18.36
CA ILE A 2 -5.06 -2.34 -17.36
C ILE A 2 -5.17 -1.82 -15.91
N TYR A 3 -4.31 -0.86 -15.52
CA TYR A 3 -4.33 -0.32 -14.16
C TYR A 3 -5.61 0.47 -13.83
N ASN A 4 -6.14 1.27 -14.77
CA ASN A 4 -7.41 1.97 -14.56
C ASN A 4 -8.55 0.99 -14.37
N SER A 5 -8.59 -0.08 -15.19
CA SER A 5 -9.57 -1.15 -15.02
C SER A 5 -9.45 -1.86 -13.67
N ILE A 6 -8.24 -2.04 -13.14
CA ILE A 6 -8.02 -2.55 -11.79
C ILE A 6 -8.64 -1.60 -10.75
N LEU A 7 -8.37 -0.30 -10.83
CA LEU A 7 -8.91 0.66 -9.86
C LEU A 7 -10.43 0.77 -9.94
N ASP A 8 -11.00 0.74 -11.14
CA ASP A 8 -12.45 0.78 -11.32
C ASP A 8 -13.10 -0.48 -10.73
N ASN A 9 -12.50 -1.66 -10.95
CA ASN A 9 -12.95 -2.90 -10.32
C ASN A 9 -12.89 -2.84 -8.79
N LEU A 10 -11.83 -2.24 -8.22
CA LEU A 10 -11.71 -2.05 -6.77
C LEU A 10 -12.80 -1.11 -6.23
N LYS A 11 -13.10 -0.02 -6.96
CA LYS A 11 -14.19 0.91 -6.60
C LYS A 11 -15.56 0.26 -6.69
N GLU A 12 -15.76 -0.61 -7.67
CA GLU A 12 -17.00 -1.37 -7.88
C GLU A 12 -17.13 -2.59 -6.94
N GLY A 13 -16.12 -2.89 -6.12
CA GLY A 13 -16.15 -4.03 -5.20
C GLY A 13 -16.12 -5.38 -5.91
N ARG A 14 -15.57 -5.45 -7.13
CA ARG A 14 -15.44 -6.71 -7.87
C ARG A 14 -14.27 -7.53 -7.33
N ASN A 15 -14.56 -8.73 -6.85
CA ASN A 15 -13.56 -9.63 -6.25
C ASN A 15 -12.47 -10.11 -7.22
N PHE A 16 -12.68 -10.05 -8.54
CA PHE A 16 -11.74 -10.56 -9.53
C PHE A 16 -11.65 -9.70 -10.77
N THR A 17 -10.44 -9.62 -11.34
CA THR A 17 -10.19 -9.07 -12.68
C THR A 17 -9.63 -10.17 -13.57
N ARG A 18 -10.22 -10.34 -14.75
CA ARG A 18 -9.76 -11.31 -15.75
C ARG A 18 -9.36 -10.59 -17.04
N ILE A 19 -8.21 -10.97 -17.58
CA ILE A 19 -7.74 -10.56 -18.90
C ILE A 19 -7.86 -11.76 -19.83
N THR A 20 -8.77 -11.68 -20.80
CA THR A 20 -9.08 -12.75 -21.75
C THR A 20 -8.62 -12.45 -23.19
N ASP A 21 -7.92 -11.33 -23.40
CA ASP A 21 -7.41 -10.96 -24.72
C ASP A 21 -6.38 -12.01 -25.19
N SER A 22 -6.67 -12.65 -26.33
CA SER A 22 -5.80 -13.67 -26.93
C SER A 22 -4.61 -13.07 -27.68
N CYS A 23 -4.64 -11.77 -27.97
CA CYS A 23 -3.66 -11.05 -28.79
C CYS A 23 -2.85 -10.05 -27.96
N LEU A 24 -2.57 -10.36 -26.70
CA LEU A 24 -1.73 -9.51 -25.85
C LEU A 24 -0.34 -9.33 -26.46
N SER A 25 0.09 -8.07 -26.59
CA SER A 25 1.46 -7.77 -27.02
C SER A 25 2.49 -8.35 -26.04
N GLU A 26 3.68 -8.67 -26.53
CA GLU A 26 4.78 -9.20 -25.69
C GLU A 26 5.11 -8.26 -24.52
N LYS A 27 5.06 -6.94 -24.77
CA LYS A 27 5.26 -5.91 -23.74
C LYS A 27 4.21 -6.02 -22.63
N THR A 28 2.94 -6.22 -23.00
CA THR A 28 1.83 -6.37 -22.05
C THR A 28 1.97 -7.66 -21.25
N THR A 29 2.29 -8.79 -21.91
CA THR A 29 2.50 -10.07 -21.23
C THR A 29 3.66 -9.99 -20.23
N LYS A 30 4.77 -9.34 -20.61
CA LYS A 30 5.90 -9.10 -19.69
C LYS A 30 5.50 -8.24 -18.50
N ALA A 31 4.67 -7.21 -18.70
CA ALA A 31 4.18 -6.36 -17.62
C ALA A 31 3.28 -7.15 -16.64
N ILE A 32 2.34 -7.94 -17.15
CA ILE A 32 1.46 -8.80 -16.33
C ILE A 32 2.29 -9.78 -15.49
N LYS A 33 3.27 -10.44 -16.11
CA LYS A 33 4.17 -11.37 -15.40
C LYS A 33 5.01 -10.68 -14.32
N LYS A 34 5.39 -9.42 -14.54
CA LYS A 34 6.17 -8.63 -13.57
C LYS A 34 5.36 -8.20 -12.35
N ASP A 35 4.07 -7.93 -12.51
CA ASP A 35 3.16 -7.50 -11.44
C ASP A 35 3.03 -8.57 -10.32
N SER A 36 3.23 -9.84 -10.66
CA SER A 36 3.16 -11.01 -9.77
C SER A 36 1.82 -11.21 -9.04
N THR A 37 0.85 -10.30 -9.20
CA THR A 37 -0.52 -10.38 -8.66
C THR A 37 -1.48 -11.10 -9.61
N PHE A 38 -1.13 -11.19 -10.90
CA PHE A 38 -1.87 -11.98 -11.89
C PHE A 38 -1.39 -13.42 -11.92
N ILE A 39 -2.35 -14.33 -11.88
CA ILE A 39 -2.17 -15.78 -11.96
C ILE A 39 -2.60 -16.23 -13.35
N GLN A 40 -1.78 -17.05 -14.00
CA GLN A 40 -2.13 -17.63 -15.28
C GLN A 40 -3.20 -18.72 -15.10
N VAL A 41 -4.26 -18.65 -15.89
CA VAL A 41 -5.40 -19.58 -15.87
C VAL A 41 -5.70 -20.08 -17.28
N SER A 42 -6.64 -21.01 -17.42
CA SER A 42 -6.93 -21.69 -18.69
C SER A 42 -7.28 -20.70 -19.82
N ASN A 43 -8.05 -19.66 -19.49
CA ASN A 43 -8.48 -18.61 -20.42
C ASN A 43 -7.92 -17.23 -20.03
N GLY A 44 -6.58 -17.14 -19.98
CA GLY A 44 -5.86 -15.88 -19.83
C GLY A 44 -5.26 -15.66 -18.44
N TRP A 45 -5.47 -14.47 -17.87
CA TRP A 45 -4.89 -14.08 -16.58
C TRP A 45 -5.99 -13.66 -15.61
N LEU A 46 -5.86 -14.09 -14.36
CA LEU A 46 -6.81 -13.80 -13.30
C LEU A 46 -6.07 -13.12 -12.14
N ARG A 47 -6.68 -12.08 -11.59
CA ARG A 47 -6.20 -11.42 -10.39
C ARG A 47 -7.33 -11.33 -9.37
N ALA A 48 -7.00 -11.56 -8.10
CA ALA A 48 -7.88 -11.31 -6.98
C ALA A 48 -7.83 -9.83 -6.56
N ASN A 49 -8.99 -9.29 -6.15
CA ASN A 49 -9.19 -7.93 -5.67
C ASN A 49 -10.08 -7.96 -4.41
N LEU A 50 -9.67 -8.70 -3.39
CA LEU A 50 -10.54 -9.01 -2.26
C LEU A 50 -10.54 -7.89 -1.25
N PHE A 51 -11.66 -7.16 -1.13
CA PHE A 51 -11.85 -6.16 -0.07
C PHE A 51 -12.28 -6.84 1.24
N ILE A 52 -11.38 -7.64 1.79
CA ILE A 52 -11.58 -8.45 3.00
C ILE A 52 -10.48 -8.09 4.00
N ALA A 53 -10.84 -7.87 5.25
CA ALA A 53 -9.88 -7.59 6.31
C ALA A 53 -10.32 -8.34 7.56
N ASP A 54 -9.64 -9.46 7.83
CA ASP A 54 -10.03 -10.45 8.84
C ASP A 54 -8.78 -11.20 9.35
N THR A 55 -8.97 -12.20 10.21
CA THR A 55 -7.90 -13.14 10.60
C THR A 55 -7.52 -14.08 9.45
N ALA A 56 -6.34 -14.71 9.54
CA ALA A 56 -5.89 -15.70 8.55
C ALA A 56 -6.92 -16.83 8.35
N LEU A 57 -7.49 -17.34 9.44
CA LEU A 57 -8.49 -18.41 9.41
C LEU A 57 -9.79 -17.97 8.70
N GLN A 58 -10.31 -16.80 9.05
CA GLN A 58 -11.53 -16.26 8.41
C GLN A 58 -11.31 -15.95 6.93
N LEU A 59 -10.12 -15.46 6.56
CA LEU A 59 -9.77 -15.26 5.16
C LEU A 59 -9.69 -16.59 4.40
N SER A 60 -9.17 -17.65 5.03
CA SER A 60 -9.22 -19.02 4.48
C SER A 60 -10.67 -19.45 4.19
N ASP A 61 -11.59 -19.25 5.14
CA ASP A 61 -12.99 -19.63 4.96
C ASP A 61 -13.63 -18.88 3.79
N HIS A 62 -13.39 -17.57 3.68
CA HIS A 62 -13.86 -16.77 2.54
C HIS A 62 -13.33 -17.27 1.21
N LEU A 63 -12.04 -17.65 1.13
CA LEU A 63 -11.43 -18.18 -0.09
C LEU A 63 -12.01 -19.55 -0.48
N ASN A 64 -12.32 -20.40 0.50
CA ASN A 64 -12.97 -21.69 0.25
C ASN A 64 -14.39 -21.51 -0.32
N ILE A 65 -15.17 -20.55 0.20
CA ILE A 65 -16.51 -20.22 -0.33
C ILE A 65 -16.42 -19.73 -1.78
N ILE A 66 -15.46 -18.85 -2.07
CA ILE A 66 -15.19 -18.38 -3.44
C ILE A 66 -14.84 -19.55 -4.36
N ALA A 67 -13.98 -20.45 -3.92
CA ALA A 67 -13.54 -21.58 -4.73
C ALA A 67 -14.69 -22.54 -5.06
N GLN A 68 -15.60 -22.80 -4.10
CA GLN A 68 -16.76 -23.68 -4.29
C GLN A 68 -17.77 -23.15 -5.32
N THR A 69 -17.84 -21.84 -5.49
CA THR A 69 -18.80 -21.19 -6.40
C THR A 69 -18.29 -21.02 -7.82
N SER A 70 -17.06 -21.47 -8.10
CA SER A 70 -16.31 -21.06 -9.30
C SER A 70 -15.66 -22.23 -10.05
N SER A 71 -15.17 -21.97 -11.28
CA SER A 71 -14.49 -22.95 -12.13
C SER A 71 -13.10 -23.34 -11.60
N GLU A 72 -12.44 -24.33 -12.23
CA GLU A 72 -11.06 -24.76 -11.91
C GLU A 72 -10.03 -23.61 -11.90
N ASP A 73 -10.32 -22.49 -12.58
CA ASP A 73 -9.47 -21.30 -12.59
C ASP A 73 -9.24 -20.70 -11.18
N PHE A 74 -10.08 -21.05 -10.20
CA PHE A 74 -10.01 -20.57 -8.82
C PHE A 74 -9.28 -21.54 -7.87
N ASN A 75 -8.64 -22.57 -8.40
CA ASN A 75 -7.82 -23.50 -7.62
C ASN A 75 -6.72 -22.81 -6.78
N PHE A 76 -6.27 -21.62 -7.18
CA PHE A 76 -5.34 -20.84 -6.37
C PHE A 76 -5.97 -20.36 -5.04
N CYS A 77 -7.28 -20.08 -5.00
CA CYS A 77 -7.99 -19.73 -3.77
C CYS A 77 -7.92 -20.88 -2.76
N VAL A 78 -8.15 -22.12 -3.21
CA VAL A 78 -8.03 -23.33 -2.37
C VAL A 78 -6.62 -23.49 -1.83
N LYS A 79 -5.60 -23.29 -2.67
CA LYS A 79 -4.19 -23.39 -2.25
C LYS A 79 -3.85 -22.36 -1.18
N ILE A 80 -4.28 -21.12 -1.35
CA ILE A 80 -4.05 -20.05 -0.37
C ILE A 80 -4.86 -20.32 0.91
N ALA A 81 -6.12 -20.78 0.80
CA ALA A 81 -6.94 -21.14 1.95
C ALA A 81 -6.28 -22.22 2.81
N ASN A 82 -5.81 -23.30 2.19
CA ASN A 82 -5.10 -24.38 2.89
C ASN A 82 -3.81 -23.91 3.57
N LEU A 83 -3.11 -22.93 2.99
CA LEU A 83 -1.92 -22.33 3.59
C LEU A 83 -2.29 -21.43 4.78
N LEU A 84 -3.36 -20.66 4.66
CA LEU A 84 -3.87 -19.79 5.72
C LEU A 84 -4.48 -20.56 6.90
N SER A 85 -4.90 -21.81 6.69
CA SER A 85 -5.41 -22.70 7.74
C SER A 85 -4.36 -23.65 8.30
N SER A 86 -3.12 -23.63 7.79
CA SER A 86 -2.06 -24.52 8.27
C SER A 86 -1.56 -24.13 9.65
N ASP A 87 -1.21 -25.13 10.47
CA ASP A 87 -0.57 -24.91 11.75
C ASP A 87 0.70 -24.04 11.60
N ASN A 88 0.87 -23.08 12.49
CA ASN A 88 2.01 -22.15 12.53
C ASN A 88 2.08 -21.07 11.44
N ILE A 89 1.08 -20.92 10.55
CA ILE A 89 1.11 -19.87 9.52
C ILE A 89 1.34 -18.45 10.09
N LEU A 90 0.86 -18.18 11.30
CA LEU A 90 1.06 -16.90 12.00
C LEU A 90 2.53 -16.59 12.34
N GLN A 91 3.41 -17.59 12.33
CA GLN A 91 4.85 -17.43 12.49
C GLN A 91 5.56 -17.10 11.16
N GLU A 92 4.88 -17.33 10.03
CA GLU A 92 5.40 -17.08 8.69
C GLU A 92 5.00 -15.69 8.15
N THR A 93 5.42 -14.63 8.86
CA THR A 93 5.09 -13.24 8.49
C THR A 93 5.39 -12.90 7.03
N LYS A 94 6.48 -13.43 6.46
CA LYS A 94 6.82 -13.20 5.05
C LYS A 94 5.80 -13.82 4.10
N THR A 95 5.34 -15.03 4.40
CA THR A 95 4.32 -15.73 3.62
C THR A 95 2.99 -14.97 3.66
N LEU A 96 2.54 -14.57 4.86
CA LEU A 96 1.34 -13.75 5.04
C LEU A 96 1.44 -12.42 4.30
N PHE A 97 2.61 -11.79 4.34
CA PHE A 97 2.88 -10.56 3.62
C PHE A 97 2.76 -10.74 2.10
N GLU A 98 3.28 -11.82 1.52
CA GLU A 98 3.10 -12.11 0.08
C GLU A 98 1.64 -12.46 -0.26
N ILE A 99 0.91 -13.14 0.62
CA ILE A 99 -0.52 -13.42 0.44
C ILE A 99 -1.32 -12.11 0.37
N GLU A 100 -1.06 -11.12 1.25
CA GLU A 100 -1.71 -9.80 1.17
C GLU A 100 -1.47 -9.11 -0.18
N LYS A 101 -0.29 -9.28 -0.78
CA LYS A 101 0.00 -8.75 -2.12
C LYS A 101 -0.85 -9.44 -3.18
N LEU A 102 -0.88 -10.77 -3.16
CA LEU A 102 -1.62 -11.57 -4.14
C LEU A 102 -3.13 -11.33 -4.08
N LEU A 103 -3.65 -11.07 -2.88
CA LEU A 103 -5.08 -10.83 -2.63
C LEU A 103 -5.43 -9.35 -2.50
N PHE A 104 -4.50 -8.43 -2.80
CA PHE A 104 -4.67 -7.00 -2.57
C PHE A 104 -6.03 -6.49 -3.10
N PRO A 105 -6.85 -5.83 -2.27
CA PRO A 105 -6.50 -5.12 -1.03
C PRO A 105 -6.71 -5.89 0.28
N ALA A 106 -6.76 -7.22 0.26
CA ALA A 106 -7.02 -7.99 1.48
C ALA A 106 -6.02 -7.67 2.60
N LYS A 107 -6.48 -7.71 3.86
CA LYS A 107 -5.65 -7.56 5.07
C LYS A 107 -5.81 -8.74 6.02
N ILE A 108 -4.71 -9.15 6.64
CA ILE A 108 -4.64 -10.24 7.62
C ILE A 108 -4.30 -9.64 8.99
N PHE A 109 -5.29 -9.50 9.87
CA PHE A 109 -5.15 -8.70 11.09
C PHE A 109 -4.33 -9.37 12.20
N ASP A 110 -4.33 -10.68 12.27
CA ASP A 110 -3.57 -11.46 13.25
C ASP A 110 -2.11 -11.70 12.84
N ALA A 111 -1.74 -11.36 11.60
CA ALA A 111 -0.37 -11.39 11.09
C ALA A 111 0.51 -10.33 11.74
N ASP A 112 1.69 -10.73 12.22
CA ASP A 112 2.69 -9.83 12.82
C ASP A 112 3.52 -9.09 11.74
N ILE A 113 2.82 -8.48 10.78
CA ILE A 113 3.43 -7.68 9.72
C ILE A 113 3.73 -6.28 10.27
N HIS A 114 5.01 -5.90 10.24
CA HIS A 114 5.47 -4.58 10.69
C HIS A 114 4.61 -3.47 10.06
N THR A 115 4.05 -2.60 10.88
CA THR A 115 3.20 -1.51 10.40
C THR A 115 3.74 -0.18 10.90
N PHE A 116 3.84 0.80 10.00
CA PHE A 116 4.35 2.13 10.33
C PHE A 116 3.38 3.22 9.86
N ILE A 117 3.05 4.16 10.73
CA ILE A 117 2.50 5.44 10.29
C ILE A 117 3.65 6.29 9.79
N ILE A 118 3.58 6.76 8.55
CA ILE A 118 4.60 7.60 7.93
C ILE A 118 3.97 8.94 7.54
N PRO A 119 4.44 10.06 8.15
CA PRO A 119 4.03 11.40 7.76
C PRO A 119 4.52 11.76 6.36
N ILE A 120 3.62 12.29 5.54
CA ILE A 120 3.88 12.75 4.17
C ILE A 120 3.21 14.10 3.94
N LYS A 121 3.90 15.01 3.22
CA LYS A 121 3.31 16.30 2.86
C LYS A 121 2.20 16.12 1.81
N PRO A 122 1.15 16.97 1.81
CA PRO A 122 0.08 16.94 0.82
C PRO A 122 0.58 16.93 -0.64
N GLU A 123 1.58 17.75 -0.95
CA GLU A 123 2.17 17.84 -2.29
C GLU A 123 2.73 16.49 -2.78
N TRP A 124 3.35 15.70 -1.90
CA TRP A 124 3.85 14.38 -2.27
C TRP A 124 2.72 13.35 -2.33
N ALA A 125 1.80 13.38 -1.36
CA ALA A 125 0.68 12.43 -1.31
C ALA A 125 -0.20 12.50 -2.57
N LYS A 126 -0.59 13.71 -3.01
CA LYS A 126 -1.47 13.88 -4.19
C LYS A 126 -0.87 13.32 -5.47
N ASN A 127 0.46 13.42 -5.60
CA ASN A 127 1.16 13.03 -6.81
C ASN A 127 1.57 11.56 -6.81
N LEU A 128 1.75 10.96 -5.62
CA LEU A 128 2.19 9.58 -5.48
C LEU A 128 1.04 8.58 -5.41
N PHE A 129 -0.11 8.93 -4.80
CA PHE A 129 -1.23 7.98 -4.64
C PHE A 129 -2.61 8.59 -4.34
N ASP A 130 -2.71 9.79 -3.76
CA ASP A 130 -3.97 10.34 -3.28
C ASP A 130 -4.71 11.13 -4.36
N TYR A 131 -5.46 10.42 -5.21
CA TYR A 131 -6.26 11.04 -6.27
C TYR A 131 -7.39 11.92 -5.73
N ASN A 132 -7.90 11.68 -4.53
CA ASN A 132 -8.92 12.54 -3.91
C ASN A 132 -8.32 13.92 -3.59
N LEU A 133 -7.10 13.94 -3.06
CA LEU A 133 -6.35 15.17 -2.80
C LEU A 133 -5.93 15.87 -4.11
N ALA A 134 -5.55 15.10 -5.12
CA ALA A 134 -5.25 15.63 -6.46
C ALA A 134 -6.44 16.37 -7.06
N ASN A 135 -7.66 15.83 -6.94
CA ASN A 135 -8.87 16.45 -7.46
C ASN A 135 -9.25 17.77 -6.75
N GLN A 136 -8.69 18.05 -5.56
CA GLN A 136 -8.87 19.33 -4.87
C GLN A 136 -7.90 20.42 -5.36
N ALA A 137 -6.77 20.03 -5.95
CA ALA A 137 -5.77 20.97 -6.45
C ALA A 137 -6.21 21.56 -7.80
N LEU A 138 -6.01 22.88 -7.97
CA LEU A 138 -6.33 23.59 -9.22
C LEU A 138 -5.73 22.96 -10.49
N PHE A 139 -4.58 22.29 -10.36
CA PHE A 139 -3.85 21.67 -11.47
C PHE A 139 -3.80 20.13 -11.39
N GLY A 140 -4.57 19.49 -10.50
CA GLY A 140 -4.57 18.04 -10.37
C GLY A 140 -3.23 17.45 -9.91
N ALA A 141 -3.02 16.15 -10.19
CA ALA A 141 -1.71 15.51 -10.08
C ALA A 141 -0.87 15.81 -11.32
N SER A 142 0.42 16.11 -11.12
CA SER A 142 1.35 16.46 -12.21
C SER A 142 1.53 15.33 -13.25
N LYS A 143 1.32 14.08 -12.82
CA LYS A 143 1.37 12.89 -13.67
C LYS A 143 0.30 11.90 -13.20
N ILE A 144 -0.87 11.93 -13.83
CA ILE A 144 -2.00 11.03 -13.52
C ILE A 144 -1.55 9.56 -13.55
N ASP A 145 -0.73 9.17 -14.53
CA ASP A 145 -0.20 7.80 -14.64
C ASP A 145 0.70 7.35 -13.46
N LEU A 146 1.27 8.29 -12.68
CA LEU A 146 2.11 8.00 -11.51
C LEU A 146 1.30 7.93 -10.21
N ALA A 147 0.23 8.71 -10.07
CA ALA A 147 -0.77 8.47 -9.02
C ALA A 147 -1.44 7.08 -9.18
N LEU A 148 -1.28 6.52 -10.38
CA LEU A 148 -1.73 5.21 -10.81
C LEU A 148 -0.59 4.17 -10.88
N ASN A 149 0.60 4.47 -10.37
CA ASN A 149 1.68 3.48 -10.34
C ASN A 149 1.46 2.48 -9.20
N THR A 150 1.69 1.20 -9.49
CA THR A 150 1.71 0.17 -8.44
C THR A 150 2.90 0.31 -7.52
N GLU A 151 3.98 0.98 -7.92
CA GLU A 151 5.21 1.16 -7.15
C GLU A 151 5.63 2.65 -7.13
N ALA A 152 6.02 3.14 -5.97
CA ALA A 152 6.48 4.50 -5.76
C ALA A 152 7.61 4.59 -4.72
N VAL A 153 8.35 5.71 -4.70
CA VAL A 153 9.37 6.00 -3.69
C VAL A 153 9.11 7.34 -3.01
N TYR A 154 9.17 7.32 -1.68
CA TYR A 154 9.13 8.51 -0.82
C TYR A 154 10.48 8.71 -0.14
N TYR A 155 11.01 9.93 -0.22
CA TYR A 155 12.28 10.29 0.40
C TYR A 155 12.04 11.09 1.68
N LYS A 156 12.81 10.79 2.72
CA LYS A 156 12.77 11.54 3.98
C LYS A 156 14.13 11.58 4.64
N SER A 157 14.27 12.46 5.62
CA SER A 157 15.45 12.45 6.48
C SER A 157 15.58 11.10 7.21
N LYS A 158 16.83 10.74 7.52
CA LYS A 158 17.20 9.49 8.21
C LYS A 158 16.57 9.35 9.62
N SER A 159 15.99 10.43 10.17
CA SER A 159 15.30 10.38 11.47
C SER A 159 14.05 9.51 11.42
N ALA A 160 14.14 8.31 12.00
CA ALA A 160 13.06 7.33 12.08
C ALA A 160 13.23 6.45 13.34
N PRO A 161 12.17 5.77 13.82
CA PRO A 161 12.31 4.74 14.85
C PRO A 161 13.31 3.66 14.42
N LYS A 162 13.99 3.05 15.40
CA LYS A 162 14.94 1.94 15.16
C LYS A 162 14.33 0.75 14.40
N THR A 163 13.01 0.60 14.47
CA THR A 163 12.25 -0.45 13.78
C THR A 163 12.10 -0.20 12.27
N LEU A 164 12.13 1.06 11.82
CA LEU A 164 12.14 1.42 10.40
C LEU A 164 13.57 1.51 9.88
N LYS A 165 14.18 0.34 9.64
CA LYS A 165 15.59 0.17 9.24
C LYS A 165 15.72 -0.48 7.86
N PRO A 166 16.88 -0.39 7.20
CA PRO A 166 17.09 -1.03 5.92
C PRO A 166 16.71 -2.51 5.89
N GLY A 167 16.06 -2.94 4.81
CA GLY A 167 15.61 -4.32 4.59
C GLY A 167 14.33 -4.72 5.33
N VAL A 168 13.68 -3.81 6.08
CA VAL A 168 12.34 -4.08 6.62
C VAL A 168 11.27 -3.94 5.52
N SER A 169 10.28 -4.83 5.58
CA SER A 169 9.08 -4.80 4.75
C SER A 169 7.84 -4.90 5.65
N GLY A 170 6.69 -4.44 5.15
CA GLY A 170 5.45 -4.46 5.94
C GLY A 170 4.37 -3.53 5.41
N ARG A 171 3.65 -2.84 6.28
CA ARG A 171 2.56 -1.92 5.93
C ARG A 171 2.96 -0.48 6.25
N ILE A 172 2.49 0.43 5.41
CA ILE A 172 2.55 1.87 5.65
C ILE A 172 1.13 2.36 5.84
N ILE A 173 0.89 3.10 6.91
CA ILE A 173 -0.25 3.97 7.06
C ILE A 173 0.23 5.40 6.72
N TRP A 174 -0.34 6.02 5.70
CA TRP A 174 0.04 7.37 5.31
C TRP A 174 -0.74 8.42 6.09
N TYR A 175 -0.02 9.19 6.92
CA TYR A 175 -0.55 10.38 7.58
C TYR A 175 -0.20 11.62 6.75
N VAL A 176 -1.20 12.23 6.13
CA VAL A 176 -1.00 13.45 5.35
C VAL A 176 -0.93 14.63 6.30
N SER A 177 0.26 15.24 6.41
CA SER A 177 0.52 16.29 7.39
C SER A 177 -0.21 17.60 7.04
N LYS A 178 -0.35 18.48 8.02
CA LYS A 178 -0.74 19.87 7.77
C LYS A 178 0.29 20.55 6.88
N ASP A 179 -0.17 21.37 5.94
CA ASP A 179 0.67 22.29 5.17
C ASP A 179 0.19 23.74 5.37
N LYS A 180 1.04 24.70 5.02
CA LYS A 180 0.71 26.13 5.10
C LYS A 180 -0.29 26.54 4.02
N ASP A 181 -0.33 25.79 2.92
CA ASP A 181 -1.25 26.02 1.82
C ASP A 181 -2.68 25.62 2.21
N LYS A 182 -3.58 26.62 2.23
CA LYS A 182 -4.99 26.47 2.61
C LYS A 182 -5.86 25.76 1.57
N GLY A 183 -5.26 25.18 0.53
CA GLY A 183 -5.97 24.60 -0.61
C GLY A 183 -6.48 23.17 -0.41
N TYR A 184 -6.03 22.48 0.64
CA TYR A 184 -6.37 21.07 0.87
C TYR A 184 -7.30 20.89 2.07
N GLN A 185 -8.35 20.11 1.87
CA GLN A 185 -9.26 19.67 2.93
C GLN A 185 -8.87 18.28 3.45
N ASP A 186 -9.32 17.96 4.67
CA ASP A 186 -9.11 16.65 5.30
C ASP A 186 -7.64 16.20 5.38
N ILE A 187 -6.71 17.15 5.49
CA ILE A 187 -5.31 16.92 5.84
C ILE A 187 -5.15 16.87 7.37
N SER A 188 -3.96 16.55 7.86
CA SER A 188 -3.72 16.19 9.27
C SER A 188 -4.46 14.90 9.69
N SER A 189 -4.53 13.96 8.75
CA SER A 189 -5.29 12.72 8.88
C SER A 189 -4.55 11.54 8.23
N ILE A 190 -4.88 10.33 8.66
CA ILE A 190 -4.54 9.12 7.91
C ILE A 190 -5.48 9.02 6.70
N ARG A 191 -4.93 8.76 5.51
CA ARG A 191 -5.71 8.73 4.26
C ARG A 191 -5.52 7.48 3.41
N ALA A 192 -4.44 6.74 3.61
CA ALA A 192 -4.13 5.60 2.75
C ALA A 192 -3.30 4.55 3.50
N VAL A 193 -3.33 3.32 2.98
CA VAL A 193 -2.46 2.23 3.40
C VAL A 193 -1.73 1.68 2.18
N SER A 194 -0.43 1.44 2.32
CA SER A 194 0.39 0.83 1.27
C SER A 194 1.19 -0.36 1.80
N ARG A 195 1.69 -1.17 0.87
CA ARG A 195 2.75 -2.12 1.13
C ARG A 195 4.09 -1.39 1.22
N LEU A 196 4.84 -1.60 2.30
CA LEU A 196 6.26 -1.24 2.42
C LEU A 196 7.10 -2.34 1.78
N ASP A 197 7.65 -2.07 0.60
CA ASP A 197 8.48 -3.04 -0.12
C ASP A 197 9.91 -3.06 0.43
N GLU A 198 10.51 -1.88 0.58
CA GLU A 198 11.92 -1.74 0.94
C GLU A 198 12.19 -0.39 1.62
N VAL A 199 13.05 -0.41 2.63
CA VAL A 199 13.71 0.78 3.19
C VAL A 199 15.18 0.76 2.82
N VAL A 200 15.70 1.88 2.33
CA VAL A 200 17.11 2.05 1.95
C VAL A 200 17.66 3.33 2.57
N LEU A 201 18.88 3.25 3.09
CA LEU A 201 19.67 4.42 3.48
C LEU A 201 20.79 4.62 2.47
N GLY A 202 21.12 5.86 2.16
CA GLY A 202 22.21 6.18 1.26
C GLY A 202 22.31 7.67 0.96
N LYS A 203 23.28 8.04 0.13
CA LYS A 203 23.45 9.42 -0.32
C LYS A 203 22.36 9.80 -1.34
N PRO A 204 21.95 11.07 -1.41
CA PRO A 204 20.97 11.57 -2.38
C PRO A 204 21.22 11.07 -3.81
N GLN A 205 22.45 11.18 -4.31
CA GLN A 205 22.78 10.85 -5.70
C GLN A 205 22.60 9.35 -6.00
N GLU A 206 23.01 8.50 -5.06
CA GLU A 206 22.89 7.05 -5.19
C GLU A 206 21.42 6.62 -5.21
N LEU A 207 20.63 7.17 -4.29
CA LEU A 207 19.21 6.86 -4.18
C LEU A 207 18.42 7.40 -5.37
N PHE A 208 18.68 8.64 -5.80
CA PHE A 208 18.04 9.21 -6.98
C PHE A 208 18.34 8.36 -8.22
N ARG A 209 19.61 8.00 -8.46
CA ARG A 209 19.98 7.15 -9.60
C ARG A 209 19.25 5.81 -9.58
N ARG A 210 19.08 5.21 -8.39
CA ARG A 210 18.40 3.92 -8.21
C ARG A 210 16.90 3.99 -8.46
N PHE A 211 16.24 5.08 -8.07
CA PHE A 211 14.78 5.16 -7.99
C PHE A 211 14.13 6.24 -8.87
N GLN A 212 14.90 6.97 -9.69
CA GLN A 212 14.40 8.02 -10.60
C GLN A 212 13.25 7.59 -11.52
N ASN A 213 13.13 6.30 -11.82
CA ASN A 213 12.06 5.76 -12.68
C ASN A 213 10.75 5.46 -11.91
N LEU A 214 10.75 5.54 -10.57
CA LEU A 214 9.66 5.10 -9.71
C LEU A 214 8.96 6.26 -8.97
N GLY A 215 9.17 7.52 -9.37
CA GLY A 215 8.61 8.62 -8.59
C GLY A 215 8.47 9.92 -9.36
N ILE A 216 7.96 10.92 -8.64
CA ILE A 216 7.84 12.29 -9.14
C ILE A 216 9.03 13.19 -8.77
N TYR A 217 9.84 12.74 -7.79
CA TYR A 217 11.00 13.46 -7.30
C TYR A 217 12.00 13.71 -8.43
N GLN A 218 12.40 14.96 -8.57
CA GLN A 218 13.56 15.39 -9.34
C GLN A 218 14.80 15.36 -8.45
N TRP A 219 15.98 15.50 -9.08
CA TRP A 219 17.25 15.53 -8.38
C TRP A 219 17.26 16.56 -7.23
N ASN A 220 16.79 17.78 -7.51
CA ASN A 220 16.76 18.85 -6.53
C ASN A 220 15.86 18.50 -5.33
N ASP A 221 14.71 17.86 -5.56
CA ASP A 221 13.81 17.44 -4.48
C ASP A 221 14.50 16.46 -3.52
N VAL A 222 15.29 15.51 -4.06
CA VAL A 222 16.03 14.52 -3.25
C VAL A 222 17.18 15.19 -2.49
N LEU A 223 17.88 16.14 -3.11
CA LEU A 223 18.94 16.92 -2.46
C LEU A 223 18.38 17.83 -1.34
N ASP A 224 17.19 18.39 -1.54
CA ASP A 224 16.50 19.22 -0.54
C ASP A 224 16.14 18.43 0.72
N VAL A 225 15.80 17.14 0.58
CA VAL A 225 15.60 16.24 1.74
C VAL A 225 16.88 16.11 2.57
N ALA A 226 18.05 16.21 1.94
CA ALA A 226 19.33 16.25 2.61
C ALA A 226 19.72 17.66 3.10
N GLY A 227 18.90 18.68 2.86
CA GLY A 227 19.19 20.07 3.20
C GLY A 227 20.34 20.66 2.38
N GLY A 228 20.48 20.23 1.12
CA GLY A 228 21.52 20.73 0.20
C GLY A 228 22.86 20.00 0.29
N ASP A 229 23.03 19.08 1.25
CA ASP A 229 24.27 18.33 1.45
C ASP A 229 24.23 16.98 0.70
N PRO A 230 25.02 16.79 -0.38
CA PRO A 230 25.02 15.55 -1.16
C PRO A 230 25.67 14.36 -0.43
N GLU A 231 26.37 14.59 0.68
CA GLU A 231 27.04 13.55 1.46
C GLU A 231 26.18 13.08 2.65
N LYS A 232 25.16 13.86 3.02
CA LYS A 232 24.27 13.52 4.13
C LYS A 232 23.34 12.38 3.76
N GLU A 233 23.45 11.28 4.50
CA GLU A 233 22.56 10.14 4.33
C GLU A 233 21.09 10.51 4.56
N ILE A 234 20.24 10.07 3.62
CA ILE A 234 18.79 10.16 3.72
C ILE A 234 18.18 8.75 3.57
N MET A 235 16.85 8.68 3.71
CA MET A 235 16.10 7.44 3.61
C MET A 235 15.19 7.47 2.38
N ALA A 236 15.21 6.40 1.60
CA ALA A 236 14.23 6.11 0.55
C ALA A 236 13.32 4.97 1.02
N ILE A 237 12.02 5.19 0.92
CA ILE A 237 10.97 4.22 1.25
C ILE A 237 10.30 3.83 -0.07
N LYS A 238 10.57 2.61 -0.54
CA LYS A 238 9.86 2.02 -1.67
C LYS A 238 8.58 1.39 -1.17
N PHE A 239 7.47 1.74 -1.79
CA PHE A 239 6.16 1.22 -1.46
C PHE A 239 5.36 0.88 -2.70
N SER A 240 4.37 0.02 -2.52
CA SER A 240 3.48 -0.40 -3.59
C SER A 240 2.06 -0.62 -3.08
N HIS A 241 1.15 -0.93 -4.00
CA HIS A 241 -0.21 -1.38 -3.67
C HIS A 241 -0.90 -0.45 -2.66
N THR A 242 -1.06 0.81 -3.05
CA THR A 242 -1.69 1.83 -2.20
C THR A 242 -3.21 1.74 -2.31
N GLU A 243 -3.86 1.63 -1.17
CA GLU A 243 -5.30 1.68 -0.98
C GLU A 243 -5.66 3.01 -0.30
N LEU A 244 -6.54 3.79 -0.91
CA LEU A 244 -7.12 4.94 -0.22
C LEU A 244 -8.21 4.48 0.73
N LEU A 245 -8.18 5.00 1.94
CA LEU A 245 -9.25 4.78 2.92
C LEU A 245 -10.50 5.54 2.49
N LYS A 246 -11.67 4.96 2.76
CA LYS A 246 -12.96 5.59 2.47
C LYS A 246 -13.18 6.86 3.30
N LEU A 247 -12.70 6.86 4.54
CA LEU A 247 -12.81 7.96 5.50
C LEU A 247 -11.42 8.36 6.02
N PRO A 248 -11.01 9.62 5.84
CA PRO A 248 -9.81 10.14 6.50
C PRO A 248 -9.93 10.08 8.02
N ILE A 249 -8.88 9.64 8.72
CA ILE A 249 -8.88 9.53 10.19
C ILE A 249 -8.07 10.69 10.78
N PRO A 250 -8.70 11.70 11.42
CA PRO A 250 -8.01 12.88 11.91
C PRO A 250 -7.10 12.57 13.10
N LEU A 251 -6.07 13.40 13.31
CA LEU A 251 -5.03 13.18 14.32
C LEU A 251 -5.56 12.84 15.72
N ASN A 252 -6.61 13.50 16.18
CA ASN A 252 -7.21 13.26 17.50
C ASN A 252 -7.70 11.81 17.64
N GLU A 253 -8.34 11.26 16.61
CA GLU A 253 -8.79 9.86 16.62
C GLU A 253 -7.61 8.90 16.55
N VAL A 254 -6.56 9.25 15.81
CA VAL A 254 -5.34 8.44 15.77
C VAL A 254 -4.67 8.39 17.13
N GLN A 255 -4.57 9.54 17.81
CA GLN A 255 -4.01 9.65 19.16
C GLN A 255 -4.84 8.86 20.19
N GLU A 256 -6.16 8.84 20.04
CA GLU A 256 -7.07 8.03 20.85
C GLU A 256 -6.79 6.54 20.66
N VAL A 257 -6.75 6.05 19.41
CA VAL A 257 -6.48 4.63 19.13
C VAL A 257 -5.10 4.22 19.63
N LEU A 258 -4.08 5.05 19.41
CA LEU A 258 -2.70 4.77 19.82
C LEU A 258 -2.44 5.05 21.30
N GLU A 259 -3.41 5.62 22.02
CA GLU A 259 -3.29 6.03 23.42
C GLU A 259 -2.06 6.93 23.66
N ASN A 260 -1.75 7.80 22.69
CA ASN A 260 -0.52 8.60 22.69
C ASN A 260 -0.73 9.96 22.03
N LYS A 261 -0.29 11.05 22.69
CA LYS A 261 -0.53 12.45 22.28
C LYS A 261 0.55 13.07 21.40
N PHE A 262 1.26 12.27 20.61
CA PHE A 262 2.36 12.75 19.77
C PHE A 262 1.89 13.54 18.53
N THR A 263 2.78 14.36 17.97
CA THR A 263 2.47 15.35 16.91
C THR A 263 2.70 14.86 15.47
N MET A 264 2.83 13.53 15.25
CA MET A 264 3.07 12.90 13.93
C MET A 264 4.20 13.56 13.12
N GLN A 265 5.33 13.89 13.76
CA GLN A 265 6.48 14.52 13.10
C GLN A 265 7.52 13.52 12.57
N SER A 266 7.41 12.26 12.97
CA SER A 266 8.30 11.18 12.55
C SER A 266 7.51 9.89 12.39
N PRO A 267 8.05 8.88 11.69
CA PRO A 267 7.38 7.60 11.58
C PRO A 267 7.08 6.99 12.95
N TYR A 268 5.99 6.26 13.05
CA TYR A 268 5.54 5.64 14.29
C TYR A 268 5.22 4.17 14.05
N TYR A 269 5.73 3.27 14.89
CA TYR A 269 5.42 1.83 14.79
C TYR A 269 4.05 1.54 15.39
N VAL A 270 3.24 0.73 14.71
CA VAL A 270 1.88 0.37 15.12
C VAL A 270 1.79 -1.13 15.30
N SER A 271 1.20 -1.58 16.42
CA SER A 271 0.91 -3.00 16.64
C SER A 271 -0.19 -3.48 15.70
N LYS A 272 -0.29 -4.79 15.48
CA LYS A 272 -1.31 -5.38 14.60
C LYS A 272 -2.74 -5.08 15.07
N GLU A 273 -2.98 -5.01 16.38
CA GLU A 273 -4.28 -4.69 16.97
C GLU A 273 -4.67 -3.24 16.68
N LYS A 274 -3.73 -2.30 16.90
CA LYS A 274 -3.97 -0.88 16.61
C LYS A 274 -4.10 -0.62 15.11
N PHE A 275 -3.36 -1.36 14.28
CA PHE A 275 -3.52 -1.34 12.82
C PHE A 275 -4.93 -1.77 12.42
N ALA A 276 -5.44 -2.89 12.95
CA ALA A 276 -6.78 -3.38 12.64
C ALA A 276 -7.85 -2.34 12.98
N ILE A 277 -7.75 -1.69 14.15
CA ILE A 277 -8.69 -0.63 14.55
C ILE A 277 -8.64 0.55 13.57
N LEU A 278 -7.45 1.06 13.25
CA LEU A 278 -7.30 2.18 12.31
C LEU A 278 -7.82 1.82 10.92
N TYR A 279 -7.49 0.63 10.40
CA TYR A 279 -7.94 0.18 9.09
C TYR A 279 -9.46 0.06 9.04
N CYS A 280 -10.08 -0.56 10.06
CA CYS A 280 -11.53 -0.67 10.15
C CYS A 280 -12.23 0.69 10.23
N ARG A 281 -11.72 1.62 11.06
CA ARG A 281 -12.25 3.00 11.14
C ARG A 281 -12.20 3.70 9.78
N GLY A 282 -11.04 3.65 9.11
CA GLY A 282 -10.86 4.32 7.81
C GLY A 282 -11.67 3.71 6.67
N ASN A 283 -12.01 2.42 6.75
CA ASN A 283 -12.80 1.71 5.72
C ASN A 283 -14.26 1.46 6.10
N GLN A 284 -14.70 1.99 7.26
CA GLN A 284 -16.04 1.79 7.82
C GLN A 284 -16.42 0.30 7.92
N LEU A 285 -15.46 -0.51 8.36
CA LEU A 285 -15.66 -1.94 8.62
C LEU A 285 -16.02 -2.14 10.09
N ASN A 286 -16.89 -3.10 10.36
CA ASN A 286 -17.16 -3.53 11.73
C ASN A 286 -15.95 -4.31 12.24
N THR A 287 -15.35 -3.88 13.35
CA THR A 287 -14.48 -4.76 14.15
C THR A 287 -15.39 -5.83 14.73
N LYS A 288 -15.33 -7.06 14.22
CA LYS A 288 -15.96 -8.19 14.90
C LYS A 288 -15.27 -8.33 16.25
N GLU A 289 -16.03 -8.13 17.33
CA GLU A 289 -15.61 -8.41 18.70
C GLU A 289 -15.33 -9.90 18.91
#